data_AF-W8B4Y6-F1
#
_entry.id   AF-W8B4Y6-F1
#
_cell.length_a   1.000
_cell.length_b   1.000
_cell.length_c   1.000
_cell.angle_alpha   90.00
_cell.angle_beta   90.00
_cell.angle_gamma   90.00
#
_symmetry.space_group_name_H-M   'P 1'
#
loop_
_entity.id
_entity.type
_entity.pdbx_description
1 polymer ?
#
loop_
_entity_poly.entity_id
_entity_poly.type
_entity_poly.pdbx_seq_one_letter_code
_entity_poly.pdbx_strand_id
1 'polypeptide(L)'
;MAANWIKITERAREGIQIINSLPFDTFTTVLNFVHRQMIPVATEDVLEPENALEELERLVGVPRADFLLMIKTFSYILRRTSTFVIKPTRLHAELREKLQFADDAKIDAIVRLWVRQTTPIMNSLACERYESNEIHDVAWKLNVEISSHCEQREKNALAMLQLKTGTGEDINLEMNHDELLQLYNQFECIQTELDTLKIQQCQ
;
A
#
# COMPACT_ATOMS: atom_id res chain seq x y z
N MET A 1 0.81 8.68 -24.82
CA MET A 1 1.01 9.91 -24.04
C MET A 1 1.38 9.52 -22.62
N ALA A 2 2.43 10.11 -22.05
CA ALA A 2 2.90 9.78 -20.71
C ALA A 2 1.90 10.32 -19.67
N ALA A 3 1.16 9.45 -18.99
CA ALA A 3 0.32 9.85 -17.86
C ALA A 3 1.17 10.64 -16.85
N ASN A 4 0.66 11.78 -16.37
CA ASN A 4 1.34 12.58 -15.36
C ASN A 4 1.24 11.88 -14.00
N TRP A 5 2.18 10.96 -13.76
CA TRP A 5 2.15 10.06 -12.61
C TRP A 5 2.39 10.79 -11.28
N ILE A 6 2.90 12.02 -11.28
CA ILE A 6 3.11 12.80 -10.05
C ILE A 6 2.88 14.30 -10.27
N LYS A 7 2.16 14.95 -9.35
CA LYS A 7 1.98 16.41 -9.34
C LYS A 7 2.73 16.97 -8.14
N ILE A 8 3.66 17.89 -8.38
CA ILE A 8 4.49 18.47 -7.32
C ILE A 8 4.04 19.89 -7.03
N THR A 9 3.56 20.08 -5.80
CA THR A 9 3.27 21.40 -5.24
C THR A 9 4.55 22.05 -4.74
N GLU A 10 4.54 23.37 -4.52
CA GLU A 10 5.71 24.09 -4.01
C GLU A 10 6.12 23.59 -2.61
N ARG A 11 5.14 23.24 -1.77
CA ARG A 11 5.39 22.62 -0.47
C ARG A 11 6.08 21.25 -0.58
N ALA A 12 5.68 20.43 -1.56
CA ALA A 12 6.37 19.17 -1.81
C ALA A 12 7.80 19.40 -2.32
N ARG A 13 8.07 20.50 -3.04
CA ARG A 13 9.42 20.89 -3.47
C ARG A 13 10.31 21.25 -2.29
N GLU A 14 9.80 22.02 -1.32
CA GLU A 14 10.48 22.29 -0.03
C GLU A 14 10.83 20.97 0.68
N GLY A 15 9.88 20.03 0.73
CA GLY A 15 10.11 18.68 1.26
C GLY A 15 11.25 17.93 0.55
N ILE A 16 11.31 17.99 -0.78
CA ILE A 16 12.38 17.33 -1.56
C ILE A 16 13.74 17.98 -1.28
N GLN A 17 13.81 19.30 -1.09
CA GLN A 17 15.06 19.96 -0.71
C GLN A 17 15.60 19.43 0.63
N ILE A 18 14.72 19.23 1.62
CA ILE A 18 15.09 18.62 2.90
C ILE A 18 15.61 17.19 2.67
N ILE A 19 14.91 16.38 1.88
CA ILE A 19 15.34 15.00 1.56
C ILE A 19 16.73 14.99 0.88
N ASN A 20 16.96 15.90 -0.06
CA ASN A 20 18.24 16.02 -0.77
C ASN A 20 19.40 16.39 0.17
N SER A 21 19.12 17.13 1.25
CA SER A 21 20.14 17.52 2.24
C SER A 21 20.57 16.39 3.19
N LEU A 22 19.78 15.32 3.29
CA LEU A 22 20.08 14.21 4.21
C LEU A 22 21.35 13.45 3.81
N PRO A 23 22.15 12.97 4.77
CA PRO A 23 23.15 11.94 4.50
C PRO A 23 22.50 10.67 3.93
N PHE A 24 23.24 9.92 3.10
CA PHE A 24 22.71 8.71 2.44
C PHE A 24 22.18 7.66 3.43
N ASP A 25 22.87 7.44 4.55
CA ASP A 25 22.44 6.48 5.58
C ASP A 25 21.11 6.90 6.23
N THR A 26 21.02 8.17 6.65
CA THR A 26 19.78 8.74 7.22
C THR A 26 18.64 8.69 6.21
N PHE A 27 18.91 9.06 4.96
CA PHE A 27 17.94 8.96 3.86
C PHE A 27 17.41 7.53 3.73
N THR A 28 18.29 6.53 3.73
CA THR A 28 17.90 5.12 3.57
C THR A 28 17.09 4.62 4.76
N THR A 29 17.43 5.05 5.98
CA THR A 29 16.63 4.77 7.18
C THR A 29 15.23 5.37 7.09
N VAL A 30 15.12 6.65 6.72
CA VAL A 30 13.83 7.33 6.53
C VAL A 30 13.02 6.65 5.42
N LEU A 31 13.64 6.33 4.29
CA LEU A 31 13.00 5.66 3.16
C LEU A 31 12.36 4.32 3.58
N ASN A 32 13.11 3.49 4.31
CA ASN A 32 12.60 2.19 4.79
C ASN A 32 11.54 2.35 5.88
N PHE A 33 11.66 3.34 6.76
CA PHE A 33 10.65 3.66 7.76
C PHE A 33 9.33 4.06 7.11
N VAL A 34 9.36 5.05 6.22
CA VAL A 34 8.16 5.53 5.53
C VAL A 34 7.51 4.42 4.72
N HIS A 35 8.29 3.60 4.03
CA HIS A 35 7.75 2.46 3.31
C HIS A 35 7.04 1.45 4.22
N ARG A 36 7.64 1.09 5.37
CA ARG A 36 7.02 0.14 6.32
C ARG A 36 5.69 0.66 6.83
N GLN A 37 5.61 1.95 7.15
CA GLN A 37 4.39 2.64 7.59
C GLN A 37 3.26 2.62 6.53
N MET A 38 3.57 2.29 5.27
CA MET A 38 2.57 2.19 4.20
C MET A 38 2.03 0.78 3.98
N ILE A 39 2.65 -0.24 4.58
CA ILE A 39 2.17 -1.62 4.50
C ILE A 39 1.04 -1.80 5.53
N PRO A 40 -0.14 -2.32 5.15
CA PRO A 40 -1.20 -2.63 6.11
C PRO A 40 -0.69 -3.56 7.22
N VAL A 41 -1.05 -3.25 8.48
CA VAL A 41 -0.71 -4.04 9.67
C VAL A 41 -1.50 -5.36 9.66
N ALA A 42 -1.25 -6.23 8.68
CA ALA A 42 -1.80 -7.58 8.60
C ALA A 42 -0.76 -8.64 9.04
N THR A 43 0.51 -8.26 9.11
CA THR A 43 1.57 -9.10 9.71
C THR A 43 1.68 -8.77 11.20
N GLU A 44 1.23 -9.69 12.06
CA GLU A 44 1.29 -9.64 13.53
C GLU A 44 2.70 -9.48 14.13
N ASP A 45 3.76 -9.36 13.31
CA ASP A 45 5.16 -9.54 13.73
C ASP A 45 6.01 -8.26 13.74
N VAL A 46 5.42 -7.07 13.52
CA VAL A 46 6.16 -5.80 13.61
C VAL A 46 5.41 -4.80 14.49
N LEU A 47 5.51 -5.01 15.80
CA LEU A 47 5.25 -3.93 16.76
C LEU A 47 6.33 -2.87 16.57
N GLU A 48 6.01 -1.80 15.85
CA GLU A 48 6.89 -0.62 15.81
C GLU A 48 7.04 -0.09 17.24
N PRO A 49 8.27 0.22 17.69
CA PRO A 49 8.46 0.78 19.01
C PRO A 49 7.67 2.11 19.09
N GLU A 50 6.97 2.32 20.20
CA GLU A 50 6.07 3.48 20.42
C GLU A 50 6.76 4.82 20.13
N ASN A 51 8.08 4.89 20.29
CA ASN A 51 8.91 6.08 20.08
C ASN A 51 9.65 6.12 18.74
N ALA A 52 9.38 5.21 17.79
CA ALA A 52 10.14 5.09 16.53
C ALA A 52 10.17 6.39 15.73
N LEU A 53 9.04 7.12 15.70
CA LEU A 53 8.91 8.38 14.99
C LEU A 53 9.74 9.51 15.65
N GLU A 54 9.80 9.52 16.99
CA GLU A 54 10.57 10.50 17.75
C GLU A 54 12.08 10.26 17.61
N GLU A 55 12.49 8.99 17.63
CA GLU A 55 13.88 8.60 17.37
C GLU A 55 14.31 8.97 15.94
N LEU A 56 13.43 8.77 14.97
CA LEU A 56 13.68 9.15 13.57
C LEU A 56 13.78 10.68 13.42
N GLU A 57 12.92 11.44 14.09
CA GLU A 57 13.01 12.90 14.10
C GLU A 57 14.35 13.38 14.67
N ARG A 58 14.78 12.79 15.79
CA ARG A 58 16.09 13.08 16.40
C ARG A 58 17.26 12.73 15.47
N LEU A 59 17.15 11.61 14.74
CA LEU A 59 18.18 11.19 13.77
C LEU A 59 18.28 12.17 12.59
N VAL A 60 17.15 12.70 12.13
CA VAL A 60 17.10 13.62 11.00
C VAL A 60 17.58 15.02 11.40
N GLY A 61 17.28 15.47 12.62
CA GLY A 61 17.85 16.69 13.19
C GLY A 61 17.35 17.99 12.56
N VAL A 62 16.16 17.99 11.96
CA VAL A 62 15.50 19.18 11.38
C VAL A 62 14.32 19.63 12.25
N PRO A 63 13.82 20.88 12.12
CA PRO A 63 12.63 21.32 12.85
C PRO A 63 11.42 20.39 12.63
N ARG A 64 10.59 20.19 13.64
CA ARG A 64 9.40 19.30 13.59
C ARG A 64 8.53 19.53 12.37
N ALA A 65 8.29 20.79 12.01
CA ALA A 65 7.49 21.16 10.83
C ALA A 65 8.11 20.63 9.52
N ASP A 66 9.42 20.78 9.37
CA ASP A 66 10.19 20.34 8.21
C ASP A 66 10.30 18.82 8.17
N PHE A 67 10.48 18.17 9.32
CA PHE A 67 10.47 16.72 9.45
C PHE A 67 9.12 16.13 8.99
N LEU A 68 8.00 16.70 9.47
CA LEU A 68 6.67 16.25 9.04
C LEU A 68 6.42 16.51 7.55
N LEU A 69 6.89 17.63 7.01
CA LEU A 69 6.80 17.93 5.58
C LEU A 69 7.61 16.93 4.76
N MET A 70 8.82 16.60 5.20
CA MET A 70 9.70 15.61 4.58
C MET A 70 9.05 14.23 4.55
N ILE A 71 8.53 13.75 5.69
CA ILE A 71 7.81 12.47 5.78
C ILE A 71 6.62 12.44 4.83
N LYS A 72 5.74 13.47 4.87
CA LYS A 72 4.58 13.56 3.97
C LYS A 72 4.99 13.54 2.49
N THR A 73 6.07 14.24 2.15
CA THR A 73 6.60 14.31 0.78
C THR A 73 7.12 12.95 0.33
N PHE A 74 7.88 12.26 1.18
CA PHE A 74 8.35 10.91 0.89
C PHE A 74 7.20 9.90 0.75
N SER A 75 6.23 9.92 1.67
CA SER A 75 5.04 9.05 1.60
C SER A 75 4.27 9.31 0.31
N TYR A 76 4.13 10.57 -0.10
CA TYR A 76 3.47 10.93 -1.34
C TYR A 76 4.22 10.36 -2.56
N ILE A 77 5.54 10.56 -2.64
CA ILE A 77 6.36 10.01 -3.74
C ILE A 77 6.20 8.49 -3.81
N LEU A 78 6.41 7.77 -2.70
CA LEU A 78 6.30 6.32 -2.66
C LEU A 78 4.91 5.85 -3.07
N ARG A 79 3.85 6.48 -2.57
CA ARG A 79 2.46 6.12 -2.92
C ARG A 79 2.24 6.24 -4.42
N ARG A 80 2.67 7.36 -5.01
CA ARG A 80 2.54 7.60 -6.45
C ARG A 80 3.36 6.60 -7.26
N THR A 81 4.56 6.23 -6.82
CA THR A 81 5.35 5.19 -7.52
C THR A 81 4.72 3.81 -7.41
N SER A 82 4.02 3.49 -6.32
CA SER A 82 3.29 2.23 -6.15
C SER A 82 1.98 2.18 -6.93
N THR A 83 1.31 3.32 -7.13
CA THR A 83 0.06 3.39 -7.92
C THR A 83 0.28 3.21 -9.42
N PHE A 84 1.41 3.69 -9.95
CA PHE A 84 1.70 3.66 -11.39
C PHE A 84 2.80 2.66 -11.72
N VAL A 85 2.53 1.72 -12.63
CA VAL A 85 3.58 0.82 -13.15
C VAL A 85 4.49 1.61 -14.10
N ILE A 86 5.66 2.01 -13.60
CA ILE A 86 6.65 2.80 -14.33
C ILE A 86 7.90 1.94 -14.54
N LYS A 87 8.46 1.89 -15.76
CA LYS A 87 9.72 1.17 -16.00
C LYS A 87 10.84 1.72 -15.09
N PRO A 88 11.71 0.89 -14.48
CA PRO A 88 12.77 1.35 -13.58
C PRO A 88 13.64 2.47 -14.14
N THR A 89 14.04 2.35 -15.41
CA THR A 89 14.85 3.35 -16.12
C THR A 89 14.13 4.69 -16.26
N ARG A 90 12.81 4.65 -16.49
CA ARG A 90 11.98 5.84 -16.57
C ARG A 90 11.74 6.45 -15.20
N LEU A 91 11.49 5.63 -14.18
CA LEU A 91 11.35 6.11 -12.81
C LEU A 91 12.62 6.86 -12.37
N HIS A 92 13.78 6.29 -12.65
CA HIS A 92 15.07 6.91 -12.37
C HIS A 92 15.21 8.29 -13.05
N ALA A 93 14.90 8.39 -14.36
CA ALA A 93 14.95 9.67 -15.08
C ALA A 93 13.96 10.69 -14.50
N GLU A 94 12.74 10.26 -14.18
CA GLU A 94 11.69 11.13 -13.64
C GLU A 94 12.01 11.63 -12.22
N LEU A 95 12.63 10.81 -11.36
CA LEU A 95 13.14 11.21 -10.05
C LEU A 95 14.22 12.30 -10.19
N ARG A 96 15.09 12.20 -11.19
CA ARG A 96 16.10 13.23 -11.47
C ARG A 96 15.50 14.50 -12.06
N GLU A 97 14.75 14.38 -13.15
CA GLU A 97 14.35 15.52 -13.97
C GLU A 97 13.17 16.29 -13.36
N LYS A 98 12.15 15.57 -12.86
CA LYS A 98 10.93 16.22 -12.35
C LYS A 98 11.00 16.52 -10.86
N LEU A 99 11.55 15.59 -10.08
CA LEU A 99 11.68 15.74 -8.63
C LEU A 99 13.00 16.38 -8.22
N GLN A 100 13.97 16.52 -9.12
CA GLN A 100 15.24 17.20 -8.84
C GLN A 100 16.01 16.55 -7.68
N PHE A 101 16.00 15.21 -7.59
CA PHE A 101 16.91 14.49 -6.69
C PHE A 101 18.35 14.69 -7.16
N ALA A 102 19.22 15.10 -6.25
CA ALA A 102 20.58 15.52 -6.58
C ALA A 102 21.59 14.37 -6.64
N ASP A 103 21.34 13.28 -5.91
CA ASP A 103 22.27 12.17 -5.71
C ASP A 103 21.73 10.87 -6.34
N ASP A 104 22.51 10.31 -7.26
CA ASP A 104 22.23 9.08 -7.98
C ASP A 104 22.07 7.89 -7.05
N ALA A 105 22.84 7.84 -5.95
CA ALA A 105 22.75 6.75 -4.99
C ALA A 105 21.37 6.74 -4.30
N LYS A 106 20.83 7.93 -3.99
CA LYS A 106 19.48 8.08 -3.39
C LYS A 106 18.38 7.70 -4.37
N ILE A 107 18.53 8.09 -5.63
CA ILE A 107 17.61 7.70 -6.71
C ILE A 107 17.61 6.17 -6.84
N ASP A 108 18.79 5.57 -6.91
CA ASP A 108 18.96 4.12 -6.99
C ASP A 108 18.33 3.40 -5.79
N ALA A 109 18.46 3.94 -4.57
CA ALA A 109 17.83 3.37 -3.38
C ALA A 109 16.30 3.34 -3.50
N ILE A 110 15.68 4.43 -3.98
CA ILE A 110 14.23 4.48 -4.24
C ILE A 110 13.83 3.48 -5.34
N VAL A 111 14.57 3.45 -6.46
CA VAL A 111 14.26 2.55 -7.58
C VAL A 111 14.42 1.08 -7.16
N ARG A 112 15.47 0.74 -6.41
CA ARG A 112 15.68 -0.62 -5.89
C ARG A 112 14.57 -1.04 -4.94
N LEU A 113 14.14 -0.15 -4.06
CA LEU A 113 13.00 -0.38 -3.18
C LEU A 113 11.73 -0.68 -3.99
N TRP A 114 11.44 0.14 -5.00
CA TRP A 114 10.29 -0.02 -5.87
C TRP A 114 10.34 -1.33 -6.67
N VAL A 115 11.49 -1.67 -7.26
CA VAL A 115 11.69 -2.94 -7.99
C VAL A 115 11.47 -4.13 -7.08
N ARG A 116 12.02 -4.11 -5.85
CA ARG A 116 11.87 -5.19 -4.88
C ARG A 116 10.40 -5.46 -4.54
N GLN A 117 9.57 -4.41 -4.47
CA GLN A 117 8.13 -4.55 -4.19
C GLN A 117 7.32 -4.93 -5.43
N THR A 118 7.66 -4.35 -6.57
CA THR A 118 6.83 -4.42 -7.78
C THR A 118 7.11 -5.70 -8.58
N THR A 119 8.36 -6.20 -8.59
CA THR A 119 8.72 -7.41 -9.34
C THR A 119 7.93 -8.64 -8.91
N PRO A 120 7.73 -8.96 -7.62
CA PRO A 120 6.87 -10.07 -7.21
C PRO A 120 5.44 -9.94 -7.74
N ILE A 121 4.87 -8.73 -7.69
CA ILE A 121 3.52 -8.43 -8.19
C ILE A 121 3.46 -8.58 -9.72
N MET A 122 4.44 -8.05 -10.44
CA MET A 122 4.49 -8.16 -11.89
C MET A 122 4.71 -9.61 -12.34
N ASN A 123 5.55 -10.36 -11.63
CA ASN A 123 5.77 -11.77 -11.91
C ASN A 123 4.52 -12.61 -11.64
N SER A 124 3.76 -12.31 -10.57
CA SER A 124 2.47 -12.97 -10.34
C SER A 124 1.47 -12.64 -11.45
N LEU A 125 1.44 -11.39 -11.93
CA LEU A 125 0.55 -10.97 -13.02
C LEU A 125 0.97 -11.51 -14.40
N ALA A 126 2.26 -11.72 -14.66
CA ALA A 126 2.80 -12.12 -15.96
C ALA A 126 2.87 -13.64 -16.17
N CYS A 127 2.65 -14.44 -15.13
CA CYS A 127 2.76 -15.89 -15.22
C CYS A 127 1.54 -16.48 -15.94
N GLU A 128 1.75 -16.96 -17.19
CA GLU A 128 0.73 -17.67 -17.99
C GLU A 128 0.24 -18.98 -17.36
N ARG A 129 0.93 -19.49 -16.31
CA ARG A 129 0.57 -20.71 -15.57
C ARG A 129 -0.33 -20.48 -14.37
N TYR A 130 -0.82 -19.26 -14.15
CA TYR A 130 -2.00 -19.09 -13.31
C TYR A 130 -3.20 -19.57 -14.12
N GLU A 131 -3.67 -20.78 -13.85
CA GLU A 131 -5.12 -20.93 -13.78
C GLU A 131 -5.58 -19.79 -12.88
N SER A 132 -6.30 -18.81 -13.43
CA SER A 132 -6.39 -17.50 -12.84
C SER A 132 -6.95 -17.60 -11.42
N ASN A 133 -6.35 -16.90 -10.44
CA ASN A 133 -6.99 -16.66 -9.13
C ASN A 133 -8.26 -15.80 -9.26
N GLU A 134 -8.82 -15.68 -10.47
CA GLU A 134 -10.17 -15.23 -10.72
C GLU A 134 -11.15 -16.07 -9.92
N ILE A 135 -12.00 -15.35 -9.20
CA ILE A 135 -13.18 -15.92 -8.56
C ILE A 135 -14.22 -16.11 -9.67
N HIS A 136 -14.54 -17.36 -9.99
CA HIS A 136 -15.55 -17.71 -10.99
C HIS A 136 -16.95 -17.80 -10.41
N ASP A 137 -17.07 -18.17 -9.14
CA ASP A 137 -18.35 -18.37 -8.48
C ASP A 137 -18.24 -18.01 -7.00
N VAL A 138 -19.33 -17.50 -6.44
CA VAL A 138 -19.44 -17.13 -5.02
C VAL A 138 -20.73 -17.72 -4.48
N ALA A 139 -20.61 -18.69 -3.58
CA ALA A 139 -21.73 -19.21 -2.81
C ALA A 139 -21.65 -18.71 -1.37
N TRP A 140 -22.80 -18.53 -0.73
CA TRP A 140 -22.86 -18.08 0.65
C TRP A 140 -23.93 -18.82 1.44
N LYS A 141 -23.72 -18.92 2.75
CA LYS A 141 -24.69 -19.45 3.70
C LYS A 141 -24.60 -18.68 5.02
N LEU A 142 -25.74 -18.34 5.61
CA LEU A 142 -25.79 -17.80 6.96
C LEU A 142 -26.16 -18.90 7.95
N ASN A 143 -25.26 -19.21 8.87
CA ASN A 143 -25.53 -20.08 10.01
C ASN A 143 -25.94 -19.20 11.20
N VAL A 144 -27.07 -19.51 11.82
CA VAL A 144 -27.51 -18.83 13.05
C VAL A 144 -27.60 -19.87 14.15
N GLU A 145 -26.68 -19.78 15.10
CA GLU A 145 -26.69 -20.61 16.29
C GLU A 145 -27.44 -19.87 17.40
N ILE A 146 -28.40 -20.57 18.02
CA ILE A 146 -29.18 -20.06 19.14
C ILE A 146 -28.78 -20.90 20.35
N SER A 147 -28.25 -20.25 21.38
CA SER A 147 -27.92 -20.92 22.64
C SER A 147 -29.15 -21.59 23.24
N SER A 148 -28.98 -22.81 23.76
CA SER A 148 -30.05 -23.60 24.39
C SER A 148 -30.35 -23.18 25.84
N HIS A 149 -29.54 -22.28 26.41
CA HIS A 149 -29.73 -21.79 27.78
C HIS A 149 -30.83 -20.73 27.84
N CYS A 150 -31.85 -21.00 28.66
CA CYS A 150 -33.06 -20.18 28.77
C CYS A 150 -32.84 -18.73 29.27
N GLU A 151 -31.70 -18.41 29.89
CA GLU A 151 -31.45 -17.11 30.52
C GLU A 151 -30.69 -16.12 29.61
N GLN A 152 -29.95 -16.59 28.60
CA GLN A 152 -29.23 -15.76 27.63
C GLN A 152 -29.38 -16.36 26.25
N ARG A 153 -30.41 -15.92 25.51
CA ARG A 153 -30.61 -16.25 24.09
C ARG A 153 -29.65 -15.43 23.24
N GLU A 154 -28.36 -15.71 23.32
CA GLU A 154 -27.38 -15.16 22.41
C GLU A 154 -27.55 -15.83 21.05
N LYS A 155 -27.60 -14.99 20.00
CA LYS A 155 -27.71 -15.41 18.62
C LYS A 155 -26.37 -15.13 17.95
N ASN A 156 -25.64 -16.19 17.63
CA ASN A 156 -24.39 -16.07 16.90
C ASN A 156 -24.69 -16.31 15.42
N ALA A 157 -24.61 -15.24 14.64
CA ALA A 157 -24.79 -15.28 13.19
C ALA A 157 -23.41 -15.31 12.53
N LEU A 158 -23.14 -16.38 11.79
CA LEU A 158 -21.87 -16.61 11.09
C LEU A 158 -22.15 -16.78 9.60
N ALA A 159 -21.49 -15.96 8.79
CA ALA A 159 -21.53 -16.04 7.34
C ALA A 159 -20.43 -17.00 6.86
N MET A 160 -20.83 -18.01 6.08
CA MET A 160 -19.94 -18.89 5.34
C MET A 160 -19.91 -18.43 3.89
N LEU A 161 -18.75 -18.01 3.39
CA LEU A 161 -18.53 -17.65 1.99
C LEU A 161 -17.64 -18.72 1.35
N GLN A 162 -18.06 -19.24 0.20
CA GLN A 162 -17.29 -20.16 -0.62
C GLN A 162 -16.97 -19.46 -1.94
N LEU A 163 -15.69 -19.23 -2.21
CA LEU A 163 -15.18 -18.63 -3.44
C LEU A 163 -14.55 -19.72 -4.27
N LYS A 164 -15.11 -19.98 -5.46
CA LYS A 164 -14.50 -20.92 -6.41
C LYS A 164 -13.52 -20.18 -7.29
N THR A 165 -12.29 -20.66 -7.32
CA THR A 165 -11.23 -20.07 -8.15
C THR A 165 -11.04 -20.84 -9.46
N GLY A 166 -10.43 -20.19 -10.45
CA GLY A 166 -10.07 -20.83 -11.72
C GLY A 166 -9.07 -21.99 -11.60
N THR A 167 -8.34 -22.06 -10.49
CA THR A 167 -7.39 -23.16 -10.17
C THR A 167 -8.09 -24.43 -9.68
N GLY A 168 -9.41 -24.39 -9.46
CA GLY A 168 -10.18 -25.49 -8.88
C GLY A 168 -10.07 -25.62 -7.36
N GLU A 169 -9.36 -24.72 -6.68
CA GLU A 169 -9.33 -24.65 -5.22
C GLU A 169 -10.47 -23.75 -4.69
N ASP A 170 -11.30 -24.31 -3.81
CA ASP A 170 -12.38 -23.57 -3.16
C ASP A 170 -11.87 -22.90 -1.87
N ILE A 171 -11.97 -21.58 -1.80
CA ILE A 171 -11.65 -20.80 -0.60
C ILE A 171 -12.92 -20.68 0.24
N ASN A 172 -12.88 -21.19 1.46
CA ASN A 172 -13.99 -21.10 2.41
C ASN A 172 -13.63 -20.11 3.53
N LEU A 173 -14.48 -19.12 3.73
CA LEU A 173 -14.33 -18.09 4.76
C LEU A 173 -15.52 -18.17 5.71
N GLU A 174 -15.24 -18.18 7.00
CA GLU A 174 -16.23 -18.03 8.06
C GLU A 174 -16.02 -16.66 8.69
N MET A 175 -17.07 -15.84 8.73
CA MET A 175 -16.99 -14.46 9.18
C MET A 175 -18.17 -14.09 10.06
N ASN A 176 -17.88 -13.35 11.13
CA ASN A 176 -18.91 -12.65 11.90
C ASN A 176 -19.34 -11.35 11.18
N HIS A 177 -20.28 -10.62 11.79
CA HIS A 177 -20.80 -9.38 11.19
C HIS A 177 -19.72 -8.32 10.95
N ASP A 178 -18.84 -8.10 11.93
CA ASP A 178 -17.84 -7.03 11.87
C ASP A 178 -16.77 -7.33 10.81
N GLU A 179 -16.34 -8.60 10.73
CA GLU A 179 -15.40 -9.07 9.71
C GLU A 179 -15.98 -8.98 8.29
N LEU A 180 -17.25 -9.38 8.12
CA LEU A 180 -17.92 -9.31 6.83
C LEU A 180 -18.13 -7.85 6.39
N LEU A 181 -18.49 -6.97 7.33
CA LEU A 181 -18.62 -5.53 7.07
C LEU A 181 -17.26 -4.92 6.69
N GLN A 182 -16.19 -5.33 7.36
CA GLN A 182 -14.84 -4.90 7.02
C GLN A 182 -14.46 -5.36 5.61
N LEU A 183 -14.72 -6.62 5.25
CA LEU A 183 -14.48 -7.14 3.90
C LEU A 183 -15.26 -6.33 2.84
N TYR A 184 -16.54 -6.06 3.09
CA TYR A 184 -17.37 -5.23 2.22
C TYR A 184 -16.77 -3.83 2.01
N ASN A 185 -16.38 -3.17 3.09
CA ASN A 185 -15.77 -1.84 3.02
C ASN A 185 -14.45 -1.85 2.22
N GLN A 186 -13.66 -2.92 2.30
CA GLN A 186 -12.46 -3.07 1.47
C GLN A 186 -12.81 -3.18 -0.02
N PHE A 187 -13.85 -3.95 -0.37
CA PHE A 187 -14.31 -4.03 -1.76
C PHE A 187 -14.84 -2.69 -2.29
N GLU A 188 -15.58 -1.93 -1.48
CA GLU A 188 -16.03 -0.58 -1.86
C GLU A 188 -14.87 0.39 -2.10
N CYS A 189 -13.83 0.33 -1.26
CA CYS A 189 -12.61 1.10 -1.46
C CYS A 189 -11.94 0.73 -2.79
N ILE A 190 -11.76 -0.58 -3.06
CA ILE A 190 -11.19 -1.07 -4.33
C ILE A 190 -12.03 -0.61 -5.53
N GLN A 191 -13.36 -0.73 -5.44
CA GLN A 191 -14.28 -0.30 -6.49
C GLN A 191 -14.14 1.21 -6.77
N THR A 192 -14.10 2.03 -5.73
CA THR A 192 -13.92 3.48 -5.85
C THR A 192 -12.60 3.84 -6.51
N GLU A 193 -11.51 3.16 -6.17
CA GLU A 193 -10.21 3.35 -6.80
C GLU A 193 -10.22 2.95 -8.28
N LEU A 194 -10.82 1.81 -8.62
CA LEU A 194 -10.97 1.35 -10.01
C LEU A 194 -11.80 2.31 -10.86
N ASP A 195 -12.89 2.84 -10.33
CA ASP A 195 -13.73 3.81 -11.03
C ASP A 195 -13.00 5.14 -11.24
N THR A 196 -12.22 5.58 -10.25
CA THR A 196 -11.36 6.77 -10.38
C THR A 196 -10.32 6.58 -11.48
N LEU A 197 -9.72 5.38 -11.60
CA LEU A 197 -8.75 5.06 -12.65
C LEU A 197 -9.40 5.06 -14.04
N LYS A 198 -10.61 4.49 -14.19
CA LYS A 198 -11.36 4.53 -15.46
C LYS A 198 -11.63 5.96 -15.90
N ILE A 199 -12.07 6.83 -14.98
CA ILE A 199 -12.35 8.24 -15.27
C ILE A 199 -11.09 8.98 -15.75
N GLN A 200 -9.92 8.69 -15.17
CA GLN A 200 -8.65 9.29 -15.58
C GLN A 200 -8.15 8.82 -16.95
N GLN A 201 -8.58 7.67 -17.45
CA GLN A 201 -8.21 7.17 -18.79
C GLN A 201 -9.09 7.73 -19.92
N CYS A 202 -10.27 8.26 -19.61
CA CYS A 202 -11.19 8.88 -20.58
C CYS A 202 -10.94 10.39 -20.79
N GLN A 203 -10.00 10.99 -20.06
CA GLN A 203 -9.57 12.39 -20.22
C GLN A 203 -8.19 12.47 -20.86
#